data_AF-A0A7W1T2X8-F1
#
_entry.id   AF-A0A7W1T2X8-F1
#
_cell.length_a   1.000
_cell.length_b   1.000
_cell.length_c   1.000
_cell.angle_alpha   90.00
_cell.angle_beta   90.00
_cell.angle_gamma   90.00
#
_symmetry.space_group_name_H-M   'P 1'
#
loop_
_entity.id
_entity.type
_entity.pdbx_description
1 polymer ?
#
loop_
_entity_poly.entity_id
_entity_poly.type
_entity_poly.pdbx_seq_one_letter_code
_entity_poly.pdbx_strand_id
1 'polypeptide(L)'
;MPKWLEELDREVVNCALCPRLVVYREQVARDKRRAYRDCEYWGRPVPGFGDPGARVIIIGLAPGAHGSNRTGRPFTGDASGKFMYPVLYETGFANQPTA
;
A
#
# COMPACT_ATOMS: atom_id res chain seq x y z
N MET A 1 4.53 14.22 10.64
CA MET A 1 3.62 14.35 9.49
C MET A 1 2.65 15.48 9.82
N PRO A 2 2.02 16.20 8.88
CA PRO A 2 1.01 17.19 9.24
C PRO A 2 -0.14 16.52 10.01
N LYS A 3 -0.64 17.15 11.08
CA LYS A 3 -1.67 16.57 11.95
C LYS A 3 -2.93 16.11 11.19
N TRP A 4 -3.36 16.90 10.21
CA TRP A 4 -4.52 16.58 9.37
C TRP A 4 -4.32 15.28 8.55
N LEU A 5 -3.08 14.98 8.14
CA LEU A 5 -2.77 13.78 7.36
C LEU A 5 -2.81 12.54 8.25
N GLU A 6 -2.34 12.67 9.51
CA GLU A 6 -2.43 11.59 10.51
C GLU A 6 -3.89 11.29 10.93
N GLU A 7 -4.76 12.30 10.91
CA GLU A 7 -6.20 12.12 11.14
C GLU A 7 -6.86 11.42 9.95
N LEU A 8 -6.56 11.87 8.72
CA LEU A 8 -7.04 11.24 7.49
C LEU A 8 -6.60 9.78 7.38
N ASP A 9 -5.33 9.48 7.65
CA ASP A 9 -4.82 8.11 7.60
C ASP A 9 -5.56 7.21 8.60
N ARG A 10 -5.88 7.71 9.80
CA ARG A 10 -6.69 6.99 10.79
C ARG A 10 -8.11 6.73 10.29
N GLU A 11 -8.76 7.71 9.66
CA GLU A 11 -10.09 7.52 9.08
C GLU A 11 -10.07 6.50 7.94
N VAL A 12 -9.10 6.62 7.03
CA VAL A 12 -8.93 5.72 5.90
C VAL A 12 -8.72 4.29 6.37
N VAL A 13 -7.80 4.04 7.31
CA VAL A 13 -7.48 2.68 7.79
C VAL A 13 -8.66 2.02 8.50
N ASN A 14 -9.57 2.80 9.09
CA ASN A 14 -10.77 2.28 9.75
C ASN A 14 -11.98 2.15 8.80
N CYS A 15 -11.85 2.52 7.53
CA CYS A 15 -12.95 2.48 6.58
C CYS A 15 -13.43 1.05 6.26
N ALA A 16 -14.74 0.87 6.38
CA ALA A 16 -15.46 -0.37 6.09
C ALA A 16 -16.67 -0.17 5.16
N LEU A 17 -16.74 0.95 4.44
CA LEU A 17 -17.91 1.34 3.62
C LEU A 17 -18.21 0.40 2.43
N CYS A 18 -17.24 -0.41 2.01
CA CYS A 18 -17.37 -1.29 0.84
C CYS A 18 -17.37 -2.76 1.27
N PRO A 19 -18.54 -3.38 1.59
CA PRO A 19 -18.60 -4.72 2.19
C PRO A 19 -17.85 -5.79 1.38
N ARG A 20 -17.99 -5.76 0.05
CA ARG A 20 -17.28 -6.68 -0.85
C ARG A 20 -15.76 -6.58 -0.70
N LEU A 21 -15.22 -5.37 -0.54
CA LEU A 21 -13.78 -5.15 -0.43
C LEU A 21 -13.26 -5.51 0.96
N VAL A 22 -14.05 -5.26 2.01
CA VAL A 22 -13.73 -5.67 3.38
C VAL A 22 -13.60 -7.19 3.45
N VAL A 23 -14.60 -7.92 2.95
CA VAL A 23 -14.55 -9.39 2.91
C VAL A 23 -13.33 -9.87 2.11
N TYR A 24 -13.11 -9.30 0.92
CA TYR A 24 -12.02 -9.74 0.04
C TYR A 24 -10.63 -9.52 0.67
N ARG A 25 -10.35 -8.32 1.19
CA ARG A 25 -9.02 -8.00 1.74
C ARG A 25 -8.68 -8.85 2.96
N GLU A 26 -9.67 -9.12 3.81
CA GLU A 26 -9.52 -9.93 5.02
C GLU A 26 -9.41 -11.41 4.70
N GLN A 27 -10.20 -11.91 3.73
CA GLN A 27 -10.08 -13.28 3.25
C GLN A 27 -8.68 -13.54 2.70
N VAL A 28 -8.15 -12.64 1.85
CA VAL A 28 -6.79 -12.78 1.32
C VAL A 28 -5.74 -12.74 2.43
N ALA A 29 -5.93 -11.91 3.46
CA ALA A 29 -5.03 -11.83 4.61
C ALA A 29 -5.04 -13.08 5.49
N ARG A 30 -6.19 -13.77 5.57
CA ARG A 30 -6.37 -15.02 6.30
C ARG A 30 -5.83 -16.22 5.51
N ASP A 31 -6.29 -16.37 4.27
CA ASP A 31 -6.02 -17.55 3.43
C ASP A 31 -4.57 -17.55 2.95
N LYS A 32 -4.08 -16.35 2.57
CA LYS A 32 -2.73 -16.07 2.06
C LYS A 32 -2.36 -16.90 0.82
N ARG A 33 -1.36 -16.43 0.08
CA ARG A 33 -0.74 -17.25 -0.98
C ARG A 33 0.36 -18.11 -0.38
N ARG A 34 0.59 -19.31 -0.90
CA ARG A 34 1.68 -20.23 -0.47
C ARG A 34 3.04 -19.54 -0.30
N ALA A 35 3.41 -18.62 -1.19
CA ALA A 35 4.68 -17.88 -1.12
C ALA A 35 4.78 -16.91 0.07
N TYR A 36 3.66 -16.57 0.70
CA TYR A 36 3.55 -15.57 1.77
C TYR A 36 2.77 -16.10 2.99
N ARG A 37 2.67 -17.43 3.13
CA ARG A 37 1.88 -18.09 4.20
C ARG A 37 2.28 -17.64 5.61
N ASP A 38 3.58 -17.42 5.81
CA ASP A 38 4.15 -17.08 7.11
C ASP A 38 4.31 -15.55 7.28
N CYS A 39 3.93 -14.77 6.27
CA CYS A 39 3.90 -13.31 6.40
C CYS A 39 2.69 -12.86 7.22
N GLU A 40 2.87 -11.83 8.04
CA GLU A 40 1.77 -11.02 8.53
C GLU A 40 1.21 -10.17 7.40
N TYR A 41 -0.11 -10.02 7.35
CA TYR A 41 -0.80 -9.23 6.32
C TYR A 41 -1.44 -8.00 6.95
N TRP A 42 -1.34 -6.88 6.25
CA TRP A 42 -2.04 -5.65 6.60
C TRP A 42 -3.57 -5.83 6.61
N GLY A 43 -4.16 -6.38 5.55
CA GLY A 43 -5.59 -6.74 5.51
C GLY A 43 -6.58 -5.58 5.71
N ARG A 44 -6.13 -4.34 5.51
CA ARG A 44 -6.87 -3.09 5.81
C ARG A 44 -6.76 -2.12 4.63
N PRO A 45 -7.54 -1.01 4.59
CA PRO A 45 -7.29 0.08 3.65
C PRO A 45 -5.84 0.55 3.75
N VAL A 46 -5.22 0.84 2.60
CA VAL A 46 -3.82 1.22 2.52
C VAL A 46 -3.74 2.75 2.46
N PRO A 47 -3.12 3.43 3.44
CA PRO A 47 -2.94 4.87 3.40
C PRO A 47 -1.97 5.28 2.29
N GLY A 48 -1.92 6.58 2.00
CA GLY A 48 -0.92 7.14 1.09
C GLY A 48 0.50 6.95 1.63
N PHE A 49 1.49 7.05 0.74
CA PHE A 49 2.91 7.01 1.12
C PHE A 49 3.69 8.02 0.28
N GLY A 50 4.56 8.78 0.94
CA GLY A 50 5.46 9.72 0.28
C GLY A 50 5.72 10.97 1.12
N ASP A 51 6.28 11.98 0.48
CA ASP A 51 6.52 13.29 1.07
C ASP A 51 5.20 14.10 1.15
N PRO A 52 4.76 14.58 2.33
CA PRO A 52 3.60 15.47 2.45
C PRO A 52 3.75 16.79 1.69
N GLY A 53 4.98 17.19 1.33
CA GLY A 53 5.30 18.33 0.47
C GLY A 53 5.53 17.98 -1.00
N ALA A 54 5.19 16.76 -1.44
CA ALA A 54 5.42 16.31 -2.81
C ALA A 54 4.76 17.21 -3.86
N ARG A 55 5.49 17.48 -4.95
CA ARG A 55 4.99 18.23 -6.12
C ARG A 55 4.46 17.34 -7.23
N VAL A 56 4.60 16.02 -7.08
CA VAL A 56 4.16 15.00 -8.03
C VAL A 56 3.40 13.93 -7.24
N ILE A 57 2.23 13.53 -7.74
CA ILE A 57 1.40 12.48 -7.14
C ILE A 57 1.22 11.35 -8.15
N ILE A 58 1.45 10.12 -7.70
CA ILE A 58 1.21 8.90 -8.48
C ILE A 58 -0.07 8.25 -7.94
N ILE A 59 -1.08 8.15 -8.79
CA ILE A 59 -2.37 7.55 -8.44
C ILE A 59 -2.47 6.20 -9.16
N GLY A 60 -2.46 5.11 -8.38
CA GLY A 60 -2.70 3.76 -8.88
C GLY A 60 -4.19 3.42 -8.97
N LEU A 61 -4.49 2.20 -9.42
CA LEU A 61 -5.86 1.69 -9.50
C LEU A 61 -6.41 1.24 -8.13
N ALA A 62 -5.76 0.26 -7.51
CA ALA A 62 -6.17 -0.35 -6.24
C ALA A 62 -5.02 -1.15 -5.61
N PRO A 63 -5.09 -1.45 -4.29
CA PRO A 63 -4.12 -2.34 -3.64
C PRO A 63 -4.08 -3.75 -4.24
N GLY A 64 -2.86 -4.24 -4.53
CA GLY A 64 -2.65 -5.62 -4.94
C GLY A 64 -2.90 -6.59 -3.78
N ALA A 65 -3.59 -7.70 -4.05
CA ALA A 65 -4.00 -8.69 -3.04
C ALA A 65 -2.84 -9.19 -2.16
N HIS A 66 -1.65 -9.35 -2.73
CA HIS A 66 -0.43 -9.78 -2.01
C HIS A 66 0.71 -8.76 -2.06
N GLY A 67 0.43 -7.56 -2.57
CA GLY A 67 1.32 -6.41 -2.54
C GLY A 67 0.97 -5.54 -1.34
N SER A 68 0.38 -4.37 -1.60
CA SER A 68 0.03 -3.42 -0.55
C SER A 68 -1.04 -3.91 0.44
N ASN A 69 -1.92 -4.85 0.07
CA ASN A 69 -2.81 -5.51 1.04
C ASN A 69 -2.05 -6.42 2.03
N ARG A 70 -0.84 -6.85 1.67
CA ARG A 70 0.05 -7.59 2.58
C ARG A 70 0.95 -6.63 3.35
N THR A 71 1.57 -5.68 2.66
CA THR A 71 2.64 -4.84 3.22
C THR A 71 2.16 -3.56 3.90
N GLY A 72 0.94 -3.10 3.62
CA GLY A 72 0.40 -1.85 4.17
C GLY A 72 0.97 -0.58 3.53
N ARG A 73 1.81 -0.70 2.50
CA ARG A 73 2.41 0.44 1.78
C ARG A 73 2.09 0.37 0.28
N PRO A 74 1.62 1.46 -0.36
CA PRO A 74 1.33 1.49 -1.79
C PRO A 74 2.47 0.93 -2.65
N PHE A 75 2.10 0.11 -3.63
CA PHE A 75 3.01 -0.54 -4.57
C PHE A 75 4.11 -1.42 -3.94
N THR A 76 4.11 -1.69 -2.63
CA THR A 76 5.19 -2.49 -2.02
C THR A 76 4.83 -3.97 -1.97
N GLY A 77 5.76 -4.83 -2.41
CA GLY A 77 5.66 -6.29 -2.23
C GLY A 77 5.03 -7.08 -3.37
N ASP A 78 4.79 -6.46 -4.54
CA ASP A 78 4.36 -7.14 -5.76
C ASP A 78 5.13 -6.64 -7.01
N ALA A 79 4.72 -7.07 -8.20
CA ALA A 79 5.39 -6.73 -9.45
C ALA A 79 5.32 -5.23 -9.79
N SER A 80 4.28 -4.52 -9.35
CA SER A 80 4.12 -3.09 -9.64
C SER A 80 5.22 -2.26 -8.99
N GLY A 81 5.54 -2.53 -7.72
CA GLY A 81 6.66 -1.87 -7.03
C GLY A 81 8.01 -2.27 -7.55
N LYS A 82 8.19 -3.55 -7.90
CA LYS A 82 9.45 -4.04 -8.50
C LYS A 82 9.80 -3.31 -9.79
N PHE A 83 8.80 -2.80 -10.51
CA PHE A 83 8.99 -1.94 -11.67
C PHE A 83 9.12 -0.47 -11.28
N MET A 84 8.19 0.06 -10.46
CA MET A 84 8.07 1.49 -10.22
C MET A 84 9.19 2.08 -9.35
N TYR A 85 9.55 1.43 -8.23
CA TYR A 85 10.51 2.01 -7.28
C TYR A 85 11.93 2.19 -7.85
N PRO A 86 12.47 1.26 -8.67
CA PRO A 86 13.74 1.50 -9.36
C PRO A 86 13.70 2.73 -10.27
N VAL A 87 12.62 2.89 -11.06
CA VAL A 87 12.45 4.06 -11.95
C VAL A 87 12.37 5.35 -11.15
N LEU A 88 11.66 5.36 -10.01
CA LEU A 88 11.61 6.53 -9.11
C LEU A 88 12.97 6.89 -8.54
N TYR A 89 13.80 5.90 -8.22
CA TYR A 89 15.16 6.13 -7.75
C TYR A 89 16.04 6.70 -8.87
N GLU A 90 16.01 6.09 -10.06
CA GLU A 90 16.78 6.55 -11.23
C GLU A 90 16.43 7.99 -11.66
N THR A 91 15.17 8.40 -11.45
CA THR A 91 14.67 9.74 -11.78
C THR A 91 14.79 10.74 -10.63
N GLY A 92 15.37 10.35 -9.50
CA GLY A 92 15.61 11.24 -8.35
C GLY A 92 14.39 11.51 -7.47
N PHE A 93 13.31 10.74 -7.61
CA PHE A 93 12.08 10.83 -6.80
C PHE A 93 12.05 9.87 -5.60
N ALA A 94 13.03 8.97 -5.46
CA ALA A 94 13.19 8.09 -4.32
C ALA A 94 14.64 8.06 -3.83
N ASN A 95 14.84 7.75 -2.54
CA ASN A 95 16.16 7.67 -1.91
C ASN A 95 16.81 6.26 -1.99
N GLN A 96 16.06 5.25 -2.43
CA GLN A 96 16.55 3.89 -2.66
C GLN A 96 15.72 3.21 -3.76
N PRO A 97 16.30 2.23 -4.49
CA PRO A 97 15.65 1.57 -5.63
C PRO A 97 14.64 0.49 -5.25
N THR A 98 14.58 0.09 -3.97
CA THR A 98 13.72 -0.99 -3.48
C THR A 98 12.79 -0.49 -2.39
N ALA A 99 11.63 -1.12 -2.24
CA ALA A 99 10.60 -0.73 -1.28
C ALA A 99 10.41 -1.72 -0.14
#